data_AF-A0A522CPZ7-F1
#
_entry.id   AF-A0A522CPZ7-F1
#
_cell.length_a   1.000
_cell.length_b   1.000
_cell.length_c   1.000
_cell.angle_alpha   90.00
_cell.angle_beta   90.00
_cell.angle_gamma   90.00
#
_symmetry.space_group_name_H-M   'P 1'
#
loop_
_entity.id
_entity.type
_entity.pdbx_description
1 polymer ?
#
loop_
_entity_poly.entity_id
_entity_poly.type
_entity_poly.pdbx_seq_one_letter_code
_entity_poly.pdbx_strand_id
1 'polypeptide(L)'
;MPKPPLTLREVTESAAQISDIYAGKYGIVRDDDWYLLKMQEELGELSQAHLRLSSRGRGEANEHDRADEAADLLCQLLLYCRRFGIDPDQAVRRKWLQWLEPVE
;
A
#
# COMPACT_ATOMS: atom_id res chain seq x y z
N MET A 1 -3.05 26.53 8.34
CA MET A 1 -2.37 26.22 7.07
C MET A 1 -2.48 24.72 6.83
N PRO A 2 -2.87 24.25 5.63
CA PRO A 2 -2.88 22.82 5.33
C PRO A 2 -1.44 22.26 5.40
N LYS A 3 -1.30 21.02 5.85
CA LYS A 3 0.00 20.33 5.85
C LYS A 3 0.46 20.12 4.39
N PRO A 4 1.77 20.19 4.10
CA PRO A 4 2.28 19.83 2.78
C PRO A 4 1.97 18.35 2.46
N PRO A 5 1.85 17.99 1.16
CA PRO A 5 1.66 16.60 0.77
C PRO A 5 2.87 15.76 1.17
N LEU A 6 2.61 14.51 1.54
CA LEU A 6 3.67 13.54 1.88
C LEU A 6 4.32 13.01 0.60
N THR A 7 5.64 12.80 0.66
CA THR A 7 6.40 12.07 -0.34
C THR A 7 6.28 10.55 -0.13
N LEU A 8 6.52 9.75 -1.17
CA LEU A 8 6.56 8.28 -1.04
C LEU A 8 7.56 7.83 0.03
N ARG A 9 8.68 8.54 0.17
CA ARG A 9 9.69 8.26 1.20
C ARG A 9 9.13 8.48 2.61
N GLU A 10 8.48 9.61 2.87
CA GLU A 10 7.89 9.91 4.19
C GLU A 10 6.79 8.91 4.56
N VAL A 11 5.97 8.50 3.60
CA VAL A 11 4.97 7.44 3.79
C VAL A 11 5.66 6.11 4.12
N THR A 12 6.70 5.73 3.36
CA THR A 12 7.44 4.48 3.57
C THR A 12 8.09 4.41 4.96
N GLU A 13 8.69 5.52 5.43
CA GLU A 13 9.29 5.56 6.78
C GLU A 13 8.23 5.47 7.88
N SER A 14 7.11 6.19 7.73
CA SER A 14 6.01 6.14 8.70
C SER A 14 5.38 4.75 8.76
N ALA A 15 5.12 4.15 7.59
CA ALA A 15 4.59 2.80 7.48
C ALA A 15 5.52 1.75 8.10
N ALA A 16 6.84 1.91 7.93
CA ALA A 16 7.82 1.00 8.54
C ALA A 16 7.76 1.05 10.07
N GLN A 17 7.70 2.25 10.65
CA GLN A 17 7.57 2.42 12.11
C GLN A 17 6.27 1.80 12.63
N ILE A 18 5.15 2.00 11.93
CA ILE A 18 3.85 1.41 12.31
C ILE A 18 3.92 -0.12 12.20
N SER A 19 4.52 -0.63 11.13
CA SER A 19 4.70 -2.07 10.91
C SER A 19 5.61 -2.71 11.97
N ASP A 20 6.63 -2.01 12.45
CA ASP A 20 7.49 -2.45 13.55
C ASP A 20 6.70 -2.55 14.86
N ILE A 21 5.87 -1.56 15.17
CA ILE A 21 4.97 -1.57 16.34
C ILE A 21 4.00 -2.74 16.26
N TYR A 22 3.39 -2.96 15.09
CA TYR A 22 2.46 -4.06 14.84
C TYR A 22 3.15 -5.41 15.03
N ALA A 23 4.31 -5.62 14.41
CA ALA A 23 5.06 -6.87 14.52
C ALA A 23 5.48 -7.15 15.98
N GLY A 24 5.96 -6.14 16.70
CA GLY A 24 6.32 -6.27 18.11
C GLY A 24 5.11 -6.59 19.01
N LYS A 25 3.96 -5.96 18.75
CA LYS A 25 2.73 -6.17 19.52
C LYS A 25 2.17 -7.60 19.36
N TYR A 26 2.24 -8.16 18.16
CA TYR A 26 1.62 -9.45 17.83
C TYR A 26 2.62 -10.61 17.69
N GLY A 27 3.92 -10.37 17.91
CA GLY A 27 4.95 -11.42 17.81
C GLY A 27 5.14 -11.95 16.38
N ILE A 28 4.94 -11.10 15.38
CA ILE A 28 4.97 -11.49 13.97
C ILE A 28 6.39 -11.45 13.43
N VAL A 29 6.82 -12.56 12.84
CA VAL A 29 8.04 -12.60 12.02
C VAL A 29 7.67 -12.15 10.61
N ARG A 30 8.25 -11.02 10.17
CA ARG A 30 8.03 -10.46 8.83
C ARG A 30 9.12 -10.96 7.86
N ASP A 31 9.01 -12.22 7.47
CA ASP A 31 9.85 -12.79 6.41
C ASP A 31 9.36 -12.35 5.02
N ASP A 32 10.01 -12.85 3.97
CA ASP A 32 9.70 -12.48 2.58
C ASP A 32 8.26 -12.82 2.19
N ASP A 33 7.79 -13.99 2.64
CA ASP A 33 6.43 -14.47 2.38
C ASP A 33 5.39 -13.60 3.11
N TRP A 34 5.70 -13.15 4.33
CA TRP A 34 4.82 -12.25 5.07
C TRP A 34 4.52 -10.96 4.28
N TYR A 35 5.53 -10.32 3.69
CA TYR A 35 5.30 -9.08 2.94
C TYR A 35 4.40 -9.30 1.72
N LEU A 36 4.57 -10.43 1.02
CA LEU A 36 3.74 -10.81 -0.11
C LEU A 36 2.30 -11.14 0.32
N LEU A 37 2.14 -12.00 1.33
CA LEU A 37 0.83 -12.46 1.80
C LEU A 37 0.03 -11.32 2.44
N LYS A 38 0.69 -10.45 3.21
CA LYS A 38 0.03 -9.27 3.78
C LYS A 38 -0.43 -8.31 2.68
N MET A 39 0.32 -8.16 1.58
CA MET A 39 -0.15 -7.39 0.42
C MET A 39 -1.39 -8.01 -0.23
N GLN A 40 -1.48 -9.33 -0.30
CA GLN A 40 -2.67 -10.03 -0.78
C GLN A 40 -3.87 -9.84 0.17
N GLU A 41 -3.63 -9.83 1.48
CA GLU A 41 -4.62 -9.53 2.51
C GLU A 41 -5.22 -8.12 2.30
N GLU A 42 -4.39 -7.07 2.24
CA GLU A 42 -4.85 -5.69 2.03
C GLU A 42 -5.62 -5.52 0.70
N LEU A 43 -5.16 -6.20 -0.37
CA LEU A 43 -5.88 -6.20 -1.64
C LEU A 43 -7.26 -6.87 -1.53
N GLY A 44 -7.37 -7.92 -0.70
CA GLY A 44 -8.62 -8.60 -0.40
C GLY A 44 -9.59 -7.70 0.37
N GLU A 45 -9.10 -6.97 1.37
CA GLU A 45 -9.89 -6.02 2.17
C GLU A 45 -10.38 -4.85 1.30
N LEU A 46 -9.50 -4.28 0.47
CA LEU A 46 -9.89 -3.27 -0.53
C LEU A 46 -10.95 -3.79 -1.51
N SER A 47 -10.78 -5.03 -2.00
CA SER A 47 -11.75 -5.68 -2.89
C SER A 47 -13.10 -5.86 -2.20
N GLN A 48 -13.10 -6.23 -0.92
CA GLN A 48 -14.32 -6.40 -0.13
C GLN A 48 -15.04 -5.06 0.06
N ALA A 49 -14.33 -4.00 0.44
CA ALA A 49 -14.89 -2.65 0.56
C ALA A 49 -15.50 -2.16 -0.77
N HIS A 50 -14.80 -2.40 -1.89
CA HIS A 50 -15.30 -2.08 -3.23
C HIS A 50 -16.59 -2.84 -3.58
N LEU A 51 -16.66 -4.14 -3.27
CA LEU A 51 -17.85 -4.95 -3.54
C LEU A 51 -19.04 -4.55 -2.68
N ARG A 52 -18.83 -4.19 -1.40
CA ARG A 52 -19.90 -3.68 -0.52
C ARG A 52 -20.49 -2.37 -1.06
N LEU A 53 -19.64 -1.42 -1.46
CA LEU A 53 -20.08 -0.15 -2.06
C LEU A 53 -20.88 -0.33 -3.36
N SER A 54 -20.55 -1.35 -4.14
CA SER A 54 -21.27 -1.69 -5.39
C SER A 54 -22.43 -2.67 -5.19
N SER A 55 -22.85 -2.93 -3.94
CA SER A 55 -23.93 -3.87 -3.59
C SER A 55 -23.71 -5.31 -4.07
N ARG A 56 -22.44 -5.68 -4.29
CA ARG A 56 -22.00 -7.03 -4.70
C ARG A 56 -21.33 -7.81 -3.57
N GLY A 57 -21.14 -7.18 -2.42
CA GLY A 57 -20.60 -7.77 -1.19
C GLY A 57 -21.65 -7.82 -0.08
N ARG A 58 -21.34 -8.56 1.00
CA ARG A 58 -22.17 -8.58 2.22
C ARG A 58 -21.72 -7.48 3.18
N GLY A 59 -22.70 -6.84 3.82
CA GLY A 59 -22.48 -5.76 4.79
C GLY A 59 -22.48 -4.38 4.14
N GLU A 60 -22.52 -3.35 4.97
CA GLU A 60 -22.41 -1.96 4.55
C GLU A 60 -20.94 -1.56 4.49
N ALA A 61 -20.61 -0.66 3.57
CA ALA A 61 -19.34 0.05 3.53
C ALA A 61 -19.59 1.48 3.05
N ASN A 62 -18.73 2.38 3.45
CA ASN A 62 -18.71 3.76 2.99
C ASN A 62 -17.39 4.06 2.25
N GLU A 63 -17.29 5.25 1.67
CA GLU A 63 -16.12 5.67 0.90
C GLU A 63 -14.86 5.84 1.75
N HIS A 64 -14.97 6.13 3.06
CA HIS A 64 -13.83 6.12 3.96
C HIS A 64 -13.26 4.73 4.15
N ASP A 65 -14.11 3.70 4.32
CA ASP A 65 -13.62 2.32 4.44
C ASP A 65 -12.77 1.95 3.22
N ARG A 66 -13.25 2.24 2.00
CA ARG A 66 -12.48 1.99 0.77
C ARG A 66 -11.17 2.79 0.70
N ALA A 67 -11.18 4.03 1.21
CA ALA A 67 -9.98 4.87 1.23
C ALA A 67 -8.94 4.36 2.24
N ASP A 68 -9.37 3.87 3.39
CA ASP A 68 -8.51 3.28 4.42
C ASP A 68 -7.85 2.01 3.87
N GLU A 69 -8.61 1.09 3.26
CA GLU A 69 -8.04 -0.12 2.65
C GLU A 69 -7.07 0.19 1.48
N ALA A 70 -7.34 1.27 0.73
CA ALA A 70 -6.42 1.72 -0.32
C ALA A 70 -5.11 2.28 0.27
N ALA A 71 -5.19 2.93 1.43
CA ALA A 71 -4.01 3.40 2.15
C ALA A 71 -3.20 2.22 2.71
N ASP A 72 -3.86 1.19 3.24
CA ASP A 72 -3.19 -0.02 3.75
C ASP A 72 -2.48 -0.77 2.62
N LEU A 73 -3.15 -0.98 1.48
CA LEU A 73 -2.52 -1.60 0.31
C LEU A 73 -1.33 -0.78 -0.21
N LEU A 74 -1.44 0.55 -0.27
CA LEU A 74 -0.34 1.42 -0.67
C LEU A 74 0.85 1.29 0.30
N CYS A 75 0.60 1.35 1.61
CA CYS A 75 1.65 1.23 2.62
C CYS A 75 2.33 -0.14 2.56
N GLN A 76 1.55 -1.22 2.41
CA GLN A 76 2.09 -2.57 2.33
C GLN A 76 2.90 -2.79 1.04
N LEU A 77 2.51 -2.19 -0.09
CA LEU A 77 3.32 -2.18 -1.32
C LEU A 77 4.65 -1.43 -1.12
N LEU A 78 4.65 -0.29 -0.44
CA LEU A 78 5.88 0.45 -0.14
C LEU A 78 6.80 -0.33 0.81
N LEU A 79 6.23 -1.02 1.80
CA LEU A 79 6.97 -1.91 2.70
C LEU A 79 7.59 -3.10 1.95
N TYR A 80 6.85 -3.72 1.02
CA TYR A 80 7.37 -4.74 0.13
C TYR A 80 8.55 -4.21 -0.70
N CYS A 81 8.39 -3.04 -1.32
CA CYS A 81 9.46 -2.40 -2.07
C CYS A 81 10.71 -2.19 -1.20
N ARG A 82 10.55 -1.70 0.03
CA ARG A 82 11.65 -1.53 0.99
C ARG A 82 12.32 -2.87 1.33
N ARG A 83 11.54 -3.94 1.56
CA ARG A 83 12.07 -5.28 1.87
C ARG A 83 12.99 -5.81 0.78
N PHE A 84 12.62 -5.60 -0.48
CA PHE A 84 13.34 -6.13 -1.65
C PHE A 84 14.26 -5.11 -2.33
N GLY A 85 14.52 -3.95 -1.71
CA GLY A 85 15.43 -2.94 -2.24
C GLY A 85 14.94 -2.27 -3.54
N ILE A 86 13.62 -2.19 -3.75
CA ILE A 86 12.99 -1.55 -4.90
C ILE A 86 12.77 -0.07 -4.58
N ASP A 87 13.36 0.81 -5.37
CA ASP A 87 13.00 2.24 -5.36
C ASP A 87 11.73 2.44 -6.21
N PRO A 88 10.58 2.81 -5.61
CA PRO A 88 9.33 2.93 -6.34
C PRO A 88 9.32 4.09 -7.35
N ASP A 89 10.00 5.21 -7.06
CA ASP A 89 10.07 6.35 -7.98
C ASP A 89 10.89 5.97 -9.22
N GLN A 90 12.06 5.35 -9.02
CA GLN A 90 12.87 4.85 -10.14
C GLN A 90 12.15 3.75 -10.93
N ALA A 91 11.47 2.82 -10.25
CA ALA A 91 10.74 1.74 -10.90
C ALA A 91 9.59 2.27 -11.77
N VAL A 92 8.85 3.27 -11.29
CA VAL A 92 7.77 3.93 -12.06
C VAL A 92 8.35 4.72 -13.23
N ARG A 93 9.41 5.50 -13.03
CA ARG A 93 10.09 6.23 -14.13
C ARG A 93 10.50 5.29 -15.25
N ARG A 94 11.26 4.24 -14.89
CA ARG A 94 11.79 3.27 -15.85
C ARG A 94 10.70 2.49 -16.57
N LYS A 95 9.64 2.05 -15.87
CA LYS A 95 8.64 1.13 -16.44
C LYS A 95 7.47 1.84 -17.11
N TRP A 96 6.93 2.87 -16.47
CA TRP A 96 5.70 3.53 -16.89
C TRP A 96 5.94 4.88 -17.56
N LEU A 97 6.76 5.75 -16.98
CA LEU A 97 6.90 7.12 -17.48
C LEU A 97 7.70 7.23 -18.79
N GLN A 98 8.48 6.20 -19.14
CA GLN A 98 9.09 6.08 -20.47
C GLN A 98 8.07 6.20 -21.63
N TRP A 99 6.80 5.86 -21.39
CA TRP A 99 5.74 5.95 -22.40
C TRP A 99 5.13 7.36 -22.56
N LEU A 100 5.56 8.32 -21.73
CA LEU A 100 5.21 9.74 -21.87
C LEU A 100 6.25 10.52 -22.67
N GLU A 101 7.41 9.92 -22.93
CA GLU A 101 8.43 10.51 -23.79
C GLU A 101 8.01 10.31 -25.25
N PRO A 102 8.05 11.36 -26.10
CA PRO A 102 7.79 11.21 -27.52
C PRO A 102 8.73 10.15 -28.10
N VAL A 103 8.18 9.21 -28.87
CA VAL A 103 9.01 8.32 -29.69
C VAL A 103 9.67 9.20 -30.76
N GLU A 104 11.01 9.28 -30.75
CA GLU A 104 11.78 9.88 -31.86
C GLU A 104 11.56 9.12 -33.17
#